data_AF-D8U300-F1
#
_entry.id   AF-D8U300-F1
#
_cell.length_a   1.000
_cell.length_b   1.000
_cell.length_c   1.000
_cell.angle_alpha   90.00
_cell.angle_beta   90.00
_cell.angle_gamma   90.00
#
_symmetry.space_group_name_H-M   'P 1'
#
loop_
_entity.id
_entity.type
_entity.pdbx_description
1 polymer ?
#
loop_
_entity_poly.entity_id
_entity_poly.type
_entity_poly.pdbx_seq_one_letter_code
_entity_poly.pdbx_strand_id
1 'polypeptide(L)'
;VFLTGRSEDARSETEANLADAGYGKLRCYTELLMRPVGDEGLASVVKSAARARLVAAGHVLVGNIGDQFSDLVGEAAAVANFKLPNPV
;
A
#
# COMPACT_ATOMS: atom_id res chain seq x y z
N VAL A 1 -6.20 -0.08 4.93
CA VAL A 1 -4.95 0.66 4.66
C VAL A 1 -4.67 0.56 3.18
N PHE A 2 -4.32 1.68 2.53
CA PHE A 2 -3.74 1.67 1.19
C PHE A 2 -2.22 1.88 1.30
N LEU A 3 -1.48 1.10 0.55
CA LEU A 3 -0.02 1.16 0.48
C LEU A 3 0.37 1.29 -1.00
N THR A 4 1.04 2.38 -1.37
CA THR A 4 1.36 2.69 -2.76
C THR A 4 2.84 3.01 -2.95
N GLY A 5 3.34 2.76 -4.17
CA GLY A 5 4.67 3.18 -4.58
C GLY A 5 4.75 4.65 -5.02
N ARG A 6 3.62 5.36 -5.12
CA ARG A 6 3.61 6.81 -5.37
C ARG A 6 4.36 7.54 -4.25
N SER A 7 5.09 8.57 -4.63
CA SER A 7 5.83 9.41 -3.69
C SER A 7 4.91 10.38 -2.95
N GLU A 8 5.27 10.75 -1.72
CA GLU A 8 4.51 11.60 -0.80
C GLU A 8 4.23 13.00 -1.36
N ASP A 9 5.05 13.50 -2.28
CA ASP A 9 4.82 14.76 -3.00
C ASP A 9 3.55 14.72 -3.88
N ALA A 10 3.08 13.53 -4.27
CA ALA A 10 1.84 13.32 -5.02
C ALA A 10 0.63 12.98 -4.12
N ARG A 11 0.71 13.26 -2.81
CA ARG A 11 -0.35 12.90 -1.84
C ARG A 11 -1.67 13.59 -2.15
N SER A 12 -1.65 14.90 -2.36
CA SER A 12 -2.87 15.69 -2.58
C SER A 12 -3.65 15.17 -3.79
N GLU A 13 -2.95 14.90 -4.90
CA GLU A 13 -3.53 14.37 -6.13
C GLU A 13 -4.01 12.93 -5.94
N THR A 14 -3.30 12.13 -5.16
CA THR A 14 -3.71 10.75 -4.87
C THR A 14 -4.98 10.71 -4.02
N GLU A 15 -5.08 11.54 -2.99
CA GLU A 15 -6.27 11.65 -2.14
C GLU A 15 -7.47 12.21 -2.91
N ALA A 16 -7.28 13.20 -3.79
CA ALA A 16 -8.33 13.71 -4.67
C ALA A 16 -8.86 12.61 -5.61
N ASN A 17 -7.96 11.86 -6.27
CA ASN A 17 -8.37 10.74 -7.14
C ASN A 17 -9.10 9.63 -6.37
N LEU A 18 -8.65 9.31 -5.14
CA LEU A 18 -9.34 8.35 -4.28
C LEU A 18 -10.74 8.86 -3.91
N ALA A 19 -10.88 10.15 -3.61
CA ALA A 19 -12.17 10.77 -3.33
C ALA A 19 -13.13 10.69 -4.51
N ASP A 20 -12.67 11.05 -5.70
CA ASP A 20 -13.45 11.00 -6.94
C ASP A 20 -13.86 9.57 -7.32
N ALA A 21 -13.00 8.59 -7.04
CA ALA A 21 -13.31 7.16 -7.19
C ALA A 21 -14.24 6.59 -6.10
N GLY A 22 -14.66 7.41 -5.14
CA GLY A 22 -15.60 7.02 -4.08
C GLY A 22 -14.97 6.54 -2.77
N TYR A 23 -13.64 6.61 -2.62
CA TYR A 23 -12.90 6.19 -1.42
C TYR A 23 -12.66 7.32 -0.40
N GLY A 24 -13.09 8.56 -0.67
CA GLY A 24 -12.76 9.74 0.14
C GLY A 24 -13.51 9.91 1.46
N LYS A 25 -14.40 8.98 1.85
CA LYS A 25 -15.13 9.05 3.12
C LYS A 25 -14.40 8.23 4.19
N LEU A 26 -14.48 8.68 5.44
CA LEU A 26 -13.88 8.10 6.67
C LEU A 26 -14.21 6.64 7.01
N ARG A 27 -14.74 5.85 6.05
CA ARG A 27 -15.06 4.42 6.22
C ARG A 27 -14.46 3.52 5.14
N CYS A 28 -13.81 4.08 4.10
CA CYS A 28 -13.30 3.29 2.99
C CYS A 28 -11.86 2.79 3.24
N TYR A 29 -11.02 3.63 3.85
CA TYR A 29 -9.68 3.24 4.31
C TYR A 29 -9.31 4.06 5.56
N THR A 30 -8.42 3.52 6.38
CA THR A 30 -7.97 4.14 7.63
C THR A 30 -6.65 4.89 7.52
N GLU A 31 -5.84 4.55 6.52
CA GLU A 31 -4.50 5.10 6.34
C GLU A 31 -4.07 4.96 4.87
N LEU A 32 -3.35 5.98 4.37
CA LEU A 32 -2.70 6.00 3.06
C LEU A 32 -1.18 6.13 3.28
N LEU A 33 -0.51 4.99 3.14
CA LEU A 33 0.95 4.85 3.23
C LEU A 33 1.55 5.07 1.83
N MET A 34 2.34 6.13 1.68
CA MET A 34 3.02 6.44 0.43
C MET A 34 4.54 6.37 0.63
N ARG A 35 5.27 6.40 -0.49
CA ARG A 35 6.72 6.35 -0.48
C ARG A 35 7.30 7.72 -0.09
N PRO A 36 8.25 7.81 0.85
CA PRO A 36 8.89 9.09 1.17
C PRO A 36 9.55 9.73 -0.05
N VAL A 37 9.55 11.07 -0.09
CA VAL A 37 10.20 11.83 -1.17
C VAL A 37 11.69 11.49 -1.22
N GLY A 38 12.20 11.13 -2.39
CA GLY A 38 13.61 10.76 -2.61
C GLY A 38 13.98 9.31 -2.24
N ASP A 39 13.01 8.47 -1.87
CA ASP A 39 13.26 7.04 -1.65
C ASP A 39 13.38 6.28 -2.98
N GLU A 40 14.61 5.88 -3.31
CA GLU A 40 14.96 5.09 -4.50
C GLU A 40 14.97 3.57 -4.22
N GLY A 41 14.52 3.15 -3.03
CA GLY A 41 14.47 1.76 -2.62
C GLY A 41 13.59 0.89 -3.53
N LEU A 42 13.96 -0.39 -3.63
CA LEU A 42 13.16 -1.38 -4.35
C LEU A 42 11.73 -1.43 -3.78
N ALA A 43 10.73 -1.41 -4.67
CA ALA A 43 9.32 -1.36 -4.27
C ALA A 43 8.92 -2.50 -3.32
N SER A 44 9.44 -3.71 -3.54
CA SER A 44 9.22 -4.86 -2.65
C SER A 44 9.75 -4.62 -1.24
N VAL A 45 10.91 -3.98 -1.10
CA VAL A 45 11.53 -3.67 0.19
C VAL A 45 10.76 -2.57 0.91
N VAL A 46 10.46 -1.47 0.22
CA VAL A 46 9.71 -0.33 0.80
C VAL A 46 8.33 -0.78 1.26
N LYS A 47 7.60 -1.55 0.43
CA LYS A 47 6.26 -2.04 0.78
C LYS A 47 6.32 -3.08 1.90
N SER A 48 7.29 -3.98 1.88
CA SER A 48 7.52 -4.95 2.96
C SER A 48 7.77 -4.24 4.30
N ALA A 49 8.63 -3.21 4.32
CA ALA A 49 8.90 -2.44 5.51
C ALA A 49 7.65 -1.71 6.04
N ALA A 50 6.83 -1.14 5.14
CA ALA A 50 5.57 -0.51 5.51
C ALA A 50 4.58 -1.51 6.14
N ARG A 51 4.43 -2.72 5.57
CA ARG A 51 3.62 -3.80 6.16
C ARG A 51 4.17 -4.24 7.52
N ALA A 52 5.49 -4.34 7.66
CA ALA A 52 6.12 -4.68 8.94
C ALA A 52 5.82 -3.64 10.04
N ARG A 53 5.75 -2.35 9.70
CA ARG A 53 5.33 -1.30 10.64
C ARG A 53 3.89 -1.49 11.12
N LEU A 54 2.98 -1.91 10.25
CA LEU A 54 1.60 -2.23 10.65
C LEU A 54 1.57 -3.41 11.63
N VAL A 55 2.32 -4.48 11.35
CA VAL A 55 2.41 -5.64 12.25
C VAL A 55 3.01 -5.24 13.60
N ALA A 56 4.07 -4.42 13.60
CA ALA A 56 4.69 -3.91 14.82
C ALA A 56 3.76 -3.01 15.64
N ALA A 57 2.82 -2.30 14.98
CA ALA A 57 1.75 -1.54 15.63
C ALA A 57 0.61 -2.42 16.17
N GLY A 58 0.71 -3.75 16.06
CA GLY A 58 -0.26 -4.71 16.59
C GLY A 58 -1.35 -5.14 15.60
N HIS A 59 -1.25 -4.75 14.33
CA HIS A 59 -2.19 -5.21 13.31
C HIS A 59 -1.89 -6.64 12.86
N VAL A 60 -2.95 -7.41 12.61
CA VAL A 60 -2.87 -8.70 11.91
C VAL A 60 -3.25 -8.48 10.46
N LEU A 61 -2.30 -8.74 9.54
CA LEU A 61 -2.54 -8.64 8.10
C LEU A 61 -3.28 -9.90 7.61
N VAL A 62 -4.61 -9.83 7.57
CA VAL A 62 -5.45 -10.96 7.13
C VAL A 62 -5.51 -11.11 5.61
N GLY A 63 -5.38 -10.01 4.89
CA GLY A 63 -5.47 -9.98 3.43
C GLY A 63 -4.59 -8.88 2.85
N ASN A 64 -3.98 -9.18 1.70
CA ASN A 64 -3.22 -8.22 0.91
C ASN A 64 -3.55 -8.42 -0.56
N ILE A 65 -3.78 -7.32 -1.29
CA ILE A 65 -4.19 -7.34 -2.69
C ILE A 65 -3.30 -6.37 -3.47
N GLY A 66 -2.83 -6.81 -4.62
CA GLY A 66 -1.93 -6.02 -5.46
C GLY A 66 -1.79 -6.62 -6.85
N ASP A 67 -1.37 -5.80 -7.79
CA ASP A 67 -1.24 -6.18 -9.20
C ASP A 67 0.20 -6.50 -9.59
N GLN A 68 1.17 -6.27 -8.70
CA GLN A 68 2.56 -6.67 -8.87
C GLN A 68 2.98 -7.67 -7.81
N PHE A 69 3.92 -8.56 -8.13
CA PHE A 69 4.46 -9.49 -7.11
C PHE A 69 5.14 -8.73 -5.97
N SER A 70 5.72 -7.56 -6.25
CA SER A 70 6.32 -6.67 -5.24
C SER A 70 5.33 -6.17 -4.18
N ASP A 71 4.02 -6.20 -4.45
CA ASP A 71 2.98 -5.89 -3.46
C ASP A 71 2.78 -7.00 -2.44
N LEU A 72 3.04 -8.25 -2.84
CA LEU A 72 2.61 -9.46 -2.14
C LEU A 72 3.75 -10.18 -1.43
N VAL A 73 4.98 -10.05 -1.93
CA VAL A 73 6.17 -10.74 -1.41
C VAL A 73 6.91 -9.89 -0.38
N GLY A 74 7.77 -10.55 0.40
CA GLY A 74 8.61 -9.94 1.43
C GLY A 74 8.21 -10.38 2.84
N GLU A 75 8.81 -9.75 3.83
CA GLU A 75 8.45 -9.91 5.23
C GLU A 75 7.06 -9.30 5.50
N ALA A 76 6.47 -9.66 6.65
CA ALA A 76 5.11 -9.27 7.01
C ALA A 76 4.08 -9.58 5.90
N ALA A 77 4.10 -10.81 5.41
CA ALA A 77 3.11 -11.31 4.48
C ALA A 77 1.74 -11.43 5.17
N ALA A 78 0.67 -11.14 4.43
CA ALA A 78 -0.68 -11.38 4.91
C ALA A 78 -1.03 -12.88 4.87
N VAL A 79 -2.04 -13.29 5.65
CA VAL A 79 -2.57 -14.65 5.67
C VAL A 79 -3.02 -15.09 4.27
N ALA A 80 -3.70 -14.20 3.55
CA ALA A 80 -4.09 -14.40 2.16
C ALA A 80 -3.57 -13.26 1.28
N ASN A 81 -2.98 -13.63 0.13
CA ASN A 81 -2.50 -12.69 -0.88
C ASN A 81 -3.28 -12.88 -2.17
N PHE A 82 -3.73 -11.77 -2.77
CA PHE A 82 -4.56 -11.77 -3.97
C PHE A 82 -3.85 -11.00 -5.07
N LYS A 83 -3.41 -11.72 -6.12
CA LYS A 83 -2.76 -11.13 -7.27
C LYS A 83 -3.79 -10.72 -8.31
N LEU A 84 -3.90 -9.42 -8.55
CA LEU A 84 -4.66 -8.90 -9.67
C LEU A 84 -3.87 -9.04 -10.97
N PRO A 85 -4.51 -9.37 -12.10
CA PRO A 85 -3.84 -9.40 -13.39
C PRO A 85 -3.52 -7.97 -13.84
N ASN A 86 -2.25 -7.73 -14.20
CA ASN A 86 -1.82 -6.52 -14.88
C ASN A 86 -0.77 -6.92 -15.93
N PRO A 87 -1.13 -6.96 -17.22
CA PRO A 87 -0.22 -7.35 -18.30
C PRO A 87 0.62 -6.18 -18.83
N VAL A 88 0.48 -4.99 -18.24
CA VAL A 88 1.14 -3.74 -18.66
C VAL A 88 2.47 -3.55 -17.93
#